data_AF-A0A662WXN6-F1
#
_entry.id   AF-A0A662WXN6-F1
#
_cell.length_a   1.000
_cell.length_b   1.000
_cell.length_c   1.000
_cell.angle_alpha   90.00
_cell.angle_beta   90.00
_cell.angle_gamma   90.00
#
_symmetry.space_group_name_H-M   'P 1'
#
loop_
_entity.id
_entity.type
_entity.pdbx_description
1 polymer ?
#
loop_
_entity_poly.entity_id
_entity_poly.type
_entity_poly.pdbx_seq_one_letter_code
_entity_poly.pdbx_strand_id
1 'polypeptide(L)'
;DRSITTTQRIRNVYGAHGLKGFYPGGTAIAFRQATNWASRQGFTEIVRGRFKVLFHGDENAKLTVAQEAGAGIIGGGLACWNHPFEVARIQMQSAADRGEPKQNMVQVFRTVVQQQGFGGLFKGIVPRLCLGIWQTLFMVTGAKLVRQALEDKK
;
A
#
# COMPACT_ATOMS: atom_id res chain seq x y z
N ASP A 1 2.63 -9.79 -29.88
CA ASP A 1 1.53 -10.74 -30.03
C ASP A 1 0.24 -10.17 -29.42
N ARG A 2 -0.59 -9.49 -30.23
CA ARG A 2 -1.75 -8.70 -29.77
C ARG A 2 -2.93 -8.82 -30.75
N SER A 3 -3.77 -9.84 -30.58
CA SER A 3 -5.14 -9.84 -31.13
C SER A 3 -6.13 -10.79 -30.41
N ILE A 4 -5.77 -11.33 -29.24
CA ILE A 4 -6.65 -12.21 -28.47
C ILE A 4 -7.60 -11.41 -27.59
N THR A 5 -8.91 -11.52 -27.87
CA THR A 5 -10.02 -10.95 -27.10
C THR A 5 -10.00 -11.44 -25.64
N THR A 6 -10.45 -10.60 -24.69
CA THR A 6 -10.51 -10.95 -23.25
C THR A 6 -11.21 -12.27 -23.00
N THR A 7 -12.33 -12.51 -23.70
CA THR A 7 -13.09 -13.77 -23.63
C THR A 7 -12.26 -14.97 -24.08
N GLN A 8 -11.45 -14.81 -25.13
CA GLN A 8 -10.56 -15.86 -25.63
C GLN A 8 -9.45 -16.15 -24.62
N ARG A 9 -8.88 -15.13 -23.96
CA ARG A 9 -7.88 -15.29 -22.90
C ARG A 9 -8.43 -16.05 -21.69
N ILE A 10 -9.64 -15.70 -21.24
CA ILE A 10 -10.31 -16.39 -20.12
C ILE A 10 -10.52 -17.87 -20.48
N ARG A 11 -11.05 -18.15 -21.68
CA ARG A 11 -11.26 -19.52 -22.17
C ARG A 11 -9.94 -20.29 -22.24
N ASN A 12 -8.88 -19.68 -22.75
CA ASN A 12 -7.57 -20.32 -22.88
C ASN A 12 -6.94 -20.64 -21.51
N VAL A 13 -7.01 -19.72 -20.54
CA VAL A 13 -6.51 -19.93 -19.17
C VAL A 13 -7.30 -21.02 -18.46
N TYR A 14 -8.63 -20.99 -18.58
CA TYR A 14 -9.50 -22.02 -18.01
C TYR A 14 -9.25 -23.39 -18.64
N GLY A 15 -9.08 -23.46 -19.96
CA GLY A 15 -8.78 -24.72 -20.66
C GLY A 15 -7.41 -25.31 -20.32
N ALA A 16 -6.40 -24.46 -20.12
CA ALA A 16 -5.03 -24.90 -19.84
C ALA A 16 -4.78 -25.26 -18.36
N HIS A 17 -5.37 -24.50 -17.43
CA HIS A 17 -5.04 -24.58 -15.99
C HIS A 17 -6.26 -24.64 -15.07
N GLY A 18 -7.47 -24.70 -15.63
CA GLY A 18 -8.72 -24.68 -14.86
C GLY A 18 -8.87 -23.41 -14.01
N LEU A 19 -9.63 -23.53 -12.92
CA LEU A 19 -9.83 -22.43 -11.97
C LEU A 19 -8.53 -21.98 -11.27
N LYS A 20 -7.56 -22.89 -11.10
CA LYS A 20 -6.26 -22.57 -10.47
C LYS A 20 -5.41 -21.63 -11.32
N GLY A 21 -5.61 -21.61 -12.65
CA GLY A 21 -4.94 -20.72 -13.58
C GLY A 21 -5.21 -19.23 -13.37
N PHE A 22 -6.31 -18.88 -12.68
CA PHE A 22 -6.68 -17.49 -12.39
C PHE A 22 -6.04 -16.93 -11.12
N TYR A 23 -5.50 -17.79 -10.25
CA TYR A 23 -4.93 -17.39 -8.97
C TYR A 23 -3.45 -17.80 -8.77
N PRO A 24 -2.57 -17.68 -9.79
CA PRO A 24 -1.16 -17.99 -9.61
C PRO A 24 -0.57 -17.03 -8.56
N GLY A 25 0.00 -17.58 -7.49
CA GLY A 25 0.58 -16.78 -6.41
C GLY A 25 -0.42 -16.03 -5.53
N GLY A 26 -1.70 -16.43 -5.52
CA GLY A 26 -2.76 -15.78 -4.73
C GLY A 26 -2.42 -15.66 -3.23
N THR A 27 -1.80 -16.68 -2.63
CA THR A 27 -1.35 -16.65 -1.22
C THR A 27 -0.28 -15.61 -0.97
N ALA A 28 0.69 -15.47 -1.88
CA ALA A 28 1.74 -14.45 -1.79
C ALA A 28 1.16 -13.03 -1.94
N ILE A 29 0.17 -12.84 -2.82
CA ILE A 29 -0.54 -11.56 -2.97
C ILE A 29 -1.34 -11.24 -1.72
N ALA A 30 -2.09 -12.21 -1.17
CA ALA A 30 -2.87 -12.04 0.04
C ALA A 30 -1.97 -11.66 1.22
N PHE A 31 -0.84 -12.36 1.40
CA PHE A 31 0.12 -12.05 2.45
C PHE A 31 0.74 -10.66 2.31
N ARG A 32 1.10 -10.26 1.08
CA ARG A 32 1.58 -8.90 0.80
C ARG A 32 0.53 -7.84 1.13
N GLN A 33 -0.73 -8.07 0.78
CA GLN A 33 -1.80 -7.11 1.09
C GLN A 33 -2.05 -7.06 2.59
N ALA A 34 -2.09 -8.20 3.27
CA ALA A 34 -2.29 -8.28 4.71
C ALA A 34 -1.20 -7.51 5.47
N THR A 35 0.07 -7.74 5.14
CA THR A 35 1.22 -7.05 5.78
C THR A 35 1.21 -5.54 5.50
N ASN A 36 0.87 -5.12 4.28
CA ASN A 36 0.77 -3.70 3.93
C ASN A 36 -0.39 -3.00 4.67
N TRP A 37 -1.56 -3.63 4.79
CA TRP A 37 -2.69 -3.10 5.55
C TRP A 37 -2.42 -3.12 7.07
N ALA A 38 -1.84 -4.20 7.59
CA ALA A 38 -1.52 -4.35 9.00
C ALA A 38 -0.51 -3.30 9.48
N SER A 39 0.56 -3.07 8.71
CA SER A 39 1.54 -2.04 9.04
C SER A 39 0.92 -0.64 9.00
N ARG A 40 0.14 -0.32 7.97
CA ARG A 40 -0.56 0.98 7.87
C ARG A 40 -1.52 1.20 9.04
N GLN A 41 -2.35 0.21 9.36
CA GLN A 41 -3.28 0.32 10.49
C GLN A 41 -2.52 0.43 11.80
N GLY A 42 -1.53 -0.42 12.03
CA GLY A 42 -0.72 -0.43 13.25
C GLY A 42 -0.04 0.91 13.53
N PHE A 43 0.66 1.48 12.55
CA PHE A 43 1.28 2.80 12.72
C PHE A 43 0.23 3.90 12.92
N THR A 44 -0.89 3.83 12.22
CA THR A 44 -1.98 4.80 12.38
C THR A 44 -2.58 4.75 13.79
N GLU A 45 -2.84 3.56 14.34
CA GLU A 45 -3.35 3.42 15.71
C GLU A 45 -2.34 3.88 16.76
N ILE A 46 -1.04 3.62 16.56
CA ILE A 46 0.02 4.14 17.43
C ILE A 46 -0.02 5.66 17.45
N VAL A 47 -0.10 6.30 16.27
CA VAL A 47 -0.18 7.77 16.18
C VAL A 47 -1.48 8.30 16.79
N ARG A 48 -2.61 7.64 16.55
CA ARG A 48 -3.90 8.00 17.18
C ARG A 48 -3.82 7.92 18.70
N GLY A 49 -3.25 6.85 19.26
CA GLY A 49 -3.05 6.70 20.70
C GLY A 49 -2.23 7.85 21.28
N ARG A 50 -1.14 8.22 20.60
CA ARG A 50 -0.33 9.39 20.99
C ARG A 50 -1.10 10.70 20.90
N PHE A 51 -1.90 10.91 19.85
CA PHE A 51 -2.71 12.11 19.69
C PHE A 51 -3.80 12.22 20.75
N LYS A 52 -4.44 11.12 21.13
CA LYS A 52 -5.46 11.11 22.20
C LYS A 52 -4.88 11.57 23.54
N VAL A 53 -3.74 11.00 23.94
CA VAL A 53 -3.07 11.38 25.19
C VAL A 53 -2.55 12.81 25.14
N LEU A 54 -1.99 13.25 24.01
CA LEU A 54 -1.39 14.58 23.89
C LEU A 54 -2.41 15.72 23.84
N PHE A 55 -3.54 15.53 23.15
CA PHE A 55 -4.54 16.59 22.94
C PHE A 55 -5.70 16.56 23.93
N HIS A 56 -6.04 15.38 24.47
CA HIS A 56 -7.23 15.21 25.32
C HIS A 56 -6.91 14.64 26.71
N GLY A 57 -5.67 14.20 26.97
CA GLY A 57 -5.27 13.65 28.27
C GLY A 57 -5.94 12.33 28.66
N ASP A 58 -6.77 11.76 27.78
CA ASP A 58 -7.56 10.55 28.02
C ASP A 58 -7.42 9.57 26.84
N GLU A 59 -7.19 8.30 27.17
CA GLU A 59 -7.02 7.20 26.21
C GLU A 59 -8.31 6.89 25.41
N ASN A 60 -9.47 7.27 25.95
CA ASN A 60 -10.77 7.01 25.36
C ASN A 60 -11.41 8.21 24.64
N ALA A 61 -10.71 9.35 24.57
CA ALA A 61 -11.24 10.53 23.88
C ALA A 61 -11.47 10.28 22.38
N LYS A 62 -12.59 10.80 21.87
CA LYS A 62 -12.88 10.81 20.43
C LYS A 62 -12.02 11.88 19.76
N LEU A 63 -11.18 11.47 18.81
CA LEU A 63 -10.41 12.40 17.99
C LEU A 63 -11.35 13.21 17.09
N THR A 64 -11.05 14.50 16.92
CA THR A 64 -11.74 15.31 15.91
C THR A 64 -11.38 14.81 14.51
N VAL A 65 -12.21 15.11 13.50
CA VAL A 65 -11.97 14.72 12.11
C VAL A 65 -10.58 15.17 11.62
N ALA A 66 -10.14 16.36 12.01
CA ALA A 66 -8.83 16.90 11.67
C ALA A 66 -7.68 16.12 12.33
N GLN A 67 -7.82 15.76 13.61
CA GLN A 67 -6.81 14.97 14.33
C GLN A 67 -6.72 13.54 13.81
N GLU A 68 -7.85 12.94 13.43
CA GLU A 68 -7.89 11.59 12.85
C GLU A 68 -7.30 11.57 11.43
N ALA A 69 -7.57 12.59 10.63
CA ALA A 69 -6.91 12.79 9.34
C ALA A 69 -5.40 12.97 9.53
N GLY A 70 -4.97 13.82 10.46
CA GLY A 70 -3.56 14.02 10.78
C GLY A 70 -2.86 12.73 11.21
N ALA A 71 -3.50 11.95 12.09
CA ALA A 71 -2.97 10.66 12.53
C ALA A 71 -2.87 9.64 11.39
N GLY A 72 -3.85 9.63 10.47
CA GLY A 72 -3.82 8.79 9.26
C GLY A 72 -2.75 9.19 8.26
N ILE A 73 -2.46 10.49 8.11
CA ILE A 73 -1.39 10.99 7.25
C ILE A 73 -0.01 10.60 7.82
N ILE A 74 0.21 10.83 9.12
CA ILE A 74 1.47 10.51 9.78
C ILE A 74 1.66 8.98 9.83
N GLY A 75 0.64 8.23 10.24
CA GLY A 75 0.67 6.76 10.26
C GLY A 75 0.88 6.15 8.87
N GLY A 76 0.23 6.70 7.84
CA GLY A 76 0.45 6.33 6.45
C GLY A 76 1.84 6.67 5.92
N GLY A 77 2.41 7.79 6.36
CA GLY A 77 3.79 8.18 6.07
C GLY A 77 4.80 7.22 6.69
N LEU A 78 4.63 6.88 7.97
CA LEU A 78 5.45 5.88 8.66
C LEU A 78 5.32 4.50 8.03
N ALA A 79 4.13 4.14 7.53
CA ALA A 79 3.92 2.89 6.79
C ALA A 79 4.72 2.80 5.48
N CYS A 80 5.31 3.91 5.00
CA CYS A 80 6.22 3.90 3.86
C CYS A 80 7.64 3.42 4.20
N TRP A 81 7.92 3.03 5.45
CA TRP A 81 9.22 2.46 5.85
C TRP A 81 9.66 1.26 4.98
N ASN A 82 8.70 0.48 4.46
CA ASN A 82 8.99 -0.67 3.61
C ASN A 82 9.25 -0.29 2.13
N HIS A 83 9.24 1.00 1.80
CA HIS A 83 9.38 1.47 0.42
C HIS A 83 10.68 1.04 -0.27
N PRO A 84 11.87 1.04 0.38
CA PRO A 84 13.09 0.53 -0.25
C PRO A 84 12.95 -0.94 -0.70
N PHE A 85 12.27 -1.79 0.09
CA PHE A 85 12.05 -3.19 -0.28
C PHE A 85 11.11 -3.34 -1.48
N GLU A 86 10.09 -2.49 -1.59
CA GLU A 86 9.22 -2.46 -2.77
C GLU A 86 10.00 -2.03 -4.02
N VAL A 87 10.89 -1.03 -3.91
CA VAL A 87 11.76 -0.61 -5.02
C VAL A 87 12.67 -1.76 -5.47
N ALA A 88 13.31 -2.46 -4.53
CA ALA A 88 14.16 -3.60 -4.85
C ALA A 88 13.37 -4.74 -5.51
N ARG A 89 12.16 -5.02 -5.01
CA ARG A 89 11.26 -6.03 -5.59
C ARG A 89 10.85 -5.69 -7.02
N ILE A 90 10.47 -4.44 -7.30
CA ILE A 90 10.09 -3.99 -8.65
C ILE A 90 11.28 -4.10 -9.60
N GLN A 91 12.47 -3.72 -9.15
CA GLN A 91 13.71 -3.88 -9.93
C GLN A 91 14.00 -5.34 -10.25
N MET A 92 13.86 -6.25 -9.27
CA MET A 92 14.01 -7.70 -9.49
C MET A 92 12.98 -8.26 -10.47
N GLN A 93 11.73 -7.82 -10.38
CA GLN A 93 10.67 -8.23 -11.30
C GLN A 93 10.95 -7.73 -12.72
N SER A 94 11.36 -6.47 -12.84
CA SER A 94 11.73 -5.86 -14.12
C SER A 94 12.96 -6.54 -14.76
N ALA A 95 13.95 -6.93 -13.96
CA ALA A 95 15.10 -7.72 -14.41
C ALA A 95 14.68 -9.11 -14.89
N ALA A 96 13.80 -9.80 -14.15
CA ALA A 96 13.26 -11.09 -14.55
C ALA A 96 12.47 -11.01 -15.87
N ASP A 97 11.67 -9.95 -16.07
CA ASP A 97 10.93 -9.72 -17.31
C ASP A 97 11.86 -9.44 -18.51
N ARG A 98 13.05 -8.87 -18.28
CA ARG A 98 14.11 -8.69 -19.29
C ARG A 98 14.94 -9.95 -19.54
N GLY A 99 14.70 -11.04 -18.80
CA GLY A 99 15.49 -12.27 -18.88
C GLY A 99 16.88 -12.15 -18.25
N GLU A 100 17.13 -11.14 -17.40
CA GLU A 100 18.38 -10.98 -16.68
C GLU A 100 18.53 -12.05 -15.58
N PRO A 101 19.77 -12.37 -15.14
CA PRO A 101 20.01 -13.31 -14.06
C PRO A 101 19.24 -12.91 -12.79
N LYS A 102 18.72 -13.90 -12.06
CA LYS A 102 18.08 -13.65 -10.76
C LYS A 102 19.06 -12.97 -9.82
N GLN A 103 18.76 -11.73 -9.45
CA GLN A 103 19.53 -10.96 -8.50
C GLN A 103 18.95 -11.13 -7.10
N ASN A 104 19.82 -11.19 -6.08
CA ASN A 104 19.38 -11.13 -4.70
C ASN A 104 18.98 -9.70 -4.33
N MET A 105 18.03 -9.55 -3.40
CA MET A 105 17.54 -8.23 -2.97
C MET A 105 18.67 -7.31 -2.45
N VAL A 106 19.68 -7.87 -1.77
CA VAL A 106 20.88 -7.14 -1.33
C VAL A 106 21.74 -6.65 -2.52
N GLN A 107 21.84 -7.45 -3.58
CA GLN A 107 22.57 -7.06 -4.79
C GLN A 107 21.84 -5.91 -5.49
N VAL A 108 20.52 -6.00 -5.60
CA VAL A 108 19.70 -4.91 -6.17
C VAL A 108 19.82 -3.63 -5.34
N PHE A 109 19.77 -3.73 -4.02
CA PHE A 109 20.00 -2.57 -3.14
C PHE A 109 21.36 -1.92 -3.39
N ARG A 110 22.43 -2.72 -3.44
CA ARG A 110 23.78 -2.24 -3.72
C ARG A 110 23.86 -1.55 -5.08
N THR A 111 23.29 -2.16 -6.12
CA THR A 111 23.26 -1.60 -7.47
C THR A 111 22.51 -0.27 -7.52
N VAL A 112 21.35 -0.18 -6.87
CA VAL A 112 20.55 1.07 -6.84
C VAL A 112 21.31 2.17 -6.12
N VAL A 113 21.92 1.89 -4.97
CA VAL A 113 22.71 2.88 -4.22
C VAL A 113 23.95 3.31 -5.01
N GLN A 114 24.62 2.39 -5.72
CA GLN A 114 25.78 2.73 -6.54
C GLN A 114 25.42 3.57 -7.78
N GLN A 115 24.28 3.31 -8.42
CA GLN A 115 23.88 4.00 -9.65
C GLN A 115 23.13 5.31 -9.42
N GLN A 116 22.25 5.35 -8.41
CA GLN A 116 21.30 6.45 -8.18
C GLN A 116 21.48 7.09 -6.80
N GLY A 117 22.42 6.61 -5.98
CA GLY A 117 22.58 7.03 -4.59
C GLY A 117 21.44 6.55 -3.68
N PHE A 118 21.47 7.02 -2.44
CA PHE A 118 20.40 6.72 -1.46
C PHE A 118 19.03 7.24 -1.90
N GLY A 119 18.98 8.33 -2.67
CA GLY A 119 17.73 8.88 -3.21
C GLY A 119 16.99 7.92 -4.15
N GLY A 120 17.71 7.03 -4.83
CA GLY A 120 17.11 6.00 -5.71
C GLY A 120 16.18 5.04 -4.97
N LEU A 121 16.44 4.77 -3.68
CA LEU A 121 15.61 3.89 -2.84
C LEU A 121 14.27 4.51 -2.43
N PHE A 122 14.16 5.83 -2.52
CA PHE A 122 12.95 6.59 -2.19
C PHE A 122 12.22 7.12 -3.42
N LYS A 123 12.65 6.70 -4.62
CA LYS A 123 12.05 7.11 -5.88
C LYS A 123 10.60 6.59 -5.95
N GLY A 124 9.66 7.52 -5.99
CA GLY A 124 8.22 7.22 -5.97
C GLY A 124 7.55 7.31 -4.60
N ILE A 125 8.24 7.79 -3.56
CA ILE A 125 7.62 8.00 -2.24
C ILE A 125 6.52 9.07 -2.27
N VAL A 126 6.71 10.14 -3.04
CA VAL A 126 5.74 11.24 -3.17
C VAL A 126 4.37 10.76 -3.67
N PRO A 127 4.26 10.10 -4.84
CA PRO A 127 2.96 9.60 -5.30
C PRO A 127 2.34 8.57 -4.34
N ARG A 128 3.16 7.77 -3.63
CA ARG A 128 2.68 6.83 -2.60
C ARG A 128 2.05 7.55 -1.41
N LEU A 129 2.68 8.63 -0.94
CA LEU A 129 2.14 9.48 0.13
C LEU A 129 0.83 10.15 -0.32
N CYS A 130 0.78 10.71 -1.53
CA CYS A 130 -0.43 11.33 -2.06
C CYS A 130 -1.61 10.36 -2.11
N LEU A 131 -1.39 9.12 -2.56
CA LEU A 131 -2.42 8.08 -2.53
C LEU A 131 -2.87 7.75 -1.10
N GLY A 132 -1.94 7.68 -0.15
CA GLY A 132 -2.24 7.47 1.26
C GLY A 132 -3.10 8.58 1.87
N ILE A 133 -2.76 9.85 1.57
CA ILE A 133 -3.52 11.04 1.98
C ILE A 133 -4.91 11.00 1.36
N TRP A 134 -5.00 10.77 0.04
CA TRP A 134 -6.26 10.70 -0.70
C TRP A 134 -7.19 9.62 -0.13
N GLN A 135 -6.68 8.40 0.07
CA GLN A 135 -7.44 7.30 0.67
C GLN A 135 -7.95 7.66 2.07
N THR A 136 -7.13 8.33 2.89
CA THR A 136 -7.51 8.73 4.25
C THR A 136 -8.62 9.78 4.21
N LEU A 137 -8.49 10.81 3.37
CA LEU A 137 -9.50 11.86 3.25
C LEU A 137 -10.83 11.30 2.71
N PHE A 138 -10.81 10.53 1.63
CA PHE A 138 -12.05 10.05 1.02
C PHE A 138 -12.73 8.92 1.82
N MET A 139 -11.97 7.95 2.34
CA MET A 139 -12.60 6.86 3.10
C MET A 139 -12.91 7.22 4.55
N VAL A 140 -12.05 7.98 5.25
CA VAL A 140 -12.28 8.28 6.67
C VAL A 140 -13.17 9.52 6.81
N THR A 141 -12.80 10.64 6.18
CA THR A 141 -13.59 11.87 6.27
C THR A 141 -14.88 11.74 5.47
N GLY A 142 -14.83 11.18 4.26
CA GLY A 142 -16.02 10.97 3.44
C GLY A 142 -17.05 10.05 4.11
N ALA A 143 -16.64 8.92 4.68
CA ALA A 143 -17.58 8.04 5.38
C ALA A 143 -18.20 8.69 6.63
N LYS A 144 -17.44 9.53 7.34
CA LYS A 144 -17.95 10.29 8.49
C LYS A 144 -18.96 11.35 8.07
N LEU A 145 -18.68 12.11 7.01
CA LEU A 145 -19.61 13.09 6.46
C LEU A 145 -20.92 12.43 6.01
N VAL A 146 -20.84 11.29 5.34
CA VAL A 146 -22.04 10.52 4.94
C VAL A 146 -22.81 10.02 6.15
N ARG A 147 -22.14 9.49 7.18
CA ARG A 147 -22.81 9.08 8.43
C ARG A 147 -23.51 10.25 9.11
N GLN A 148 -22.83 11.38 9.21
CA GLN A 148 -23.37 12.59 9.84
C GLN A 148 -24.61 13.11 9.08
N ALA A 149 -24.57 13.11 7.75
CA ALA A 149 -25.70 13.51 6.92
C ALA A 149 -26.90 12.52 6.98
N LEU A 150 -26.65 11.24 7.28
CA LEU A 150 -27.69 10.23 7.48
C LEU A 150 -28.30 10.28 8.89
N GLU A 151 -27.49 10.62 9.90
CA GLU A 151 -27.94 10.80 11.28
C GLU A 151 -28.74 12.10 11.44
N ASP A 152 -28.36 13.20 10.77
CA ASP A 152 -29.13 14.47 10.75
C ASP A 152 -30.50 14.34 10.06
N LYS A 153 -30.73 13.27 9.27
CA LYS A 153 -32.01 12.99 8.62
C LYS A 153 -32.96 12.12 9.45
N LYS A 154 -32.53 11.69 10.65
CA LYS A 154 -33.27 10.76 11.50
C LYS A 154 -33.79 11.46 12.75
#